data_AF-A0A2D4GEV7-F1
#
_entry.id   AF-A0A2D4GEV7-F1
#
_cell.length_a   1.000
_cell.length_b   1.000
_cell.length_c   1.000
_cell.angle_alpha   90.00
_cell.angle_beta   90.00
_cell.angle_gamma   90.00
#
_symmetry.space_group_name_H-M   'P 1'
#
loop_
_entity.id
_entity.type
_entity.pdbx_description
1 polymer ?
#
loop_
_entity_poly.entity_id
_entity_poly.type
_entity_poly.pdbx_seq_one_letter_code
_entity_poly.pdbx_strand_id
1 'polypeptide(L)'
;ELETNIVAIERLNEYTEIENEAPWVTTQRPPSQWPNNGEITFIDYKVRYRPELELVLDGINCDIKGTEKIGVVGRTGAGKSSLTNCLFRILEAAGGKILIDGLDISTLGLHDLREKLTIIPQVKETLEHRC
;
A
#
# COMPACT_ATOMS: atom_id res chain seq x y z
N GLU A 1 -36.96 -10.83 18.39
CA GLU A 1 -36.69 -10.87 16.93
C GLU A 1 -36.48 -9.48 16.32
N LEU A 2 -37.37 -8.50 16.51
CA LEU A 2 -37.18 -7.13 15.99
C LEU A 2 -35.90 -6.45 16.53
N GLU A 3 -35.64 -6.58 17.83
CA GLU A 3 -34.44 -6.01 18.47
C GLU A 3 -33.13 -6.64 17.94
N THR A 4 -33.14 -7.95 17.65
CA THR A 4 -31.97 -8.64 17.07
C THR A 4 -31.71 -8.20 15.63
N ASN A 5 -32.76 -7.91 14.86
CA ASN A 5 -32.64 -7.40 13.50
C ASN A 5 -32.10 -5.96 13.46
N ILE A 6 -32.41 -5.13 14.46
CA ILE A 6 -31.91 -3.76 14.57
C ILE A 6 -30.38 -3.75 14.80
N VAL A 7 -29.87 -4.63 15.66
CA VAL A 7 -28.41 -4.78 15.90
C VAL A 7 -27.65 -5.19 14.62
N ALA A 8 -28.27 -6.00 13.76
CA ALA A 8 -27.67 -6.39 12.48
C ALA A 8 -27.58 -5.20 11.51
N ILE A 9 -28.61 -4.36 11.47
CA ILE A 9 -28.63 -3.15 10.64
C ILE A 9 -27.60 -2.13 11.14
N GLU A 10 -27.46 -1.95 12.45
CA GLU A 10 -26.44 -1.06 13.03
C GLU A 10 -25.02 -1.47 12.63
N ARG A 11 -24.70 -2.77 12.68
CA ARG A 11 -23.40 -3.28 12.23
C ARG A 11 -23.17 -3.07 10.73
N LEU A 12 -24.19 -3.28 9.91
CA LEU A 12 -24.09 -3.02 8.47
C LEU A 12 -23.83 -1.54 8.19
N ASN A 13 -24.49 -0.64 8.93
CA ASN A 13 -24.29 0.79 8.79
C ASN A 13 -22.88 1.20 9.25
N GLU A 14 -22.37 0.61 10.33
CA GLU A 14 -20.99 0.82 10.79
C GLU A 14 -19.97 0.52 9.69
N TYR A 15 -20.13 -0.56 8.91
CA TYR A 15 -19.24 -0.88 7.78
C TYR A 15 -19.29 0.16 6.64
N THR A 16 -20.38 0.90 6.48
CA THR A 16 -20.48 1.94 5.44
C THR A 16 -19.76 3.23 5.80
N GLU A 17 -19.50 3.46 7.08
CA GLU A 17 -18.89 4.68 7.61
C GLU A 17 -17.37 4.55 7.80
N ILE A 18 -16.81 3.36 7.55
CA ILE A 18 -15.36 3.12 7.64
C ILE A 18 -14.63 3.93 6.57
N GLU A 19 -13.50 4.53 6.98
CA GLU A 19 -12.60 5.21 6.06
C GLU A 19 -12.12 4.22 4.99
N ASN A 20 -12.44 4.53 3.73
CA ASN A 20 -12.06 3.72 2.60
C ASN A 20 -10.59 3.98 2.24
N GLU A 21 -9.95 2.99 1.61
CA GLU A 21 -8.65 3.18 0.98
C GLU A 21 -8.71 4.31 -0.08
N ALA A 22 -7.53 4.77 -0.48
CA ALA A 22 -7.41 5.76 -1.56
C ALA A 22 -8.17 5.31 -2.83
N PRO A 23 -8.60 6.26 -3.68
CA PRO A 23 -9.40 5.94 -4.85
C PRO A 23 -8.77 4.86 -5.74
N TRP A 24 -9.59 3.89 -6.14
CA TRP A 24 -9.17 2.82 -7.05
C TRP A 24 -8.68 3.37 -8.40
N VAL A 25 -9.34 4.42 -8.87
CA VAL A 25 -9.05 5.14 -10.12
C VAL A 25 -9.02 6.63 -9.82
N THR A 26 -8.02 7.33 -10.38
CA THR A 26 -7.92 8.80 -10.32
C THR A 26 -7.93 9.40 -11.73
N THR A 27 -8.05 10.73 -11.79
CA THR A 27 -7.95 11.48 -13.05
C THR A 27 -6.52 11.52 -13.60
N GLN A 28 -5.51 11.49 -12.72
CA GLN A 28 -4.11 11.37 -13.10
C GLN A 28 -3.76 9.91 -13.37
N ARG A 29 -3.70 9.54 -14.64
CA ARG A 29 -3.22 8.24 -15.10
C ARG A 29 -1.75 8.32 -15.49
N PRO A 30 -0.95 7.29 -15.20
CA PRO A 30 0.41 7.24 -15.70
C PRO A 30 0.42 7.04 -17.23
N PRO A 31 1.54 7.32 -17.92
CA PRO A 31 1.70 6.97 -19.33
C PRO A 31 1.49 5.46 -19.56
N SER A 32 1.03 5.08 -20.75
CA SER A 32 0.68 3.68 -21.06
C SER A 32 1.82 2.68 -20.90
N GLN A 33 3.07 3.12 -21.05
CA GLN A 33 4.27 2.28 -20.92
C GLN A 33 4.82 2.26 -19.49
N TRP A 34 4.27 3.08 -18.58
CA TRP A 34 4.77 3.14 -17.21
C TRP A 34 4.45 1.84 -16.44
N PRO A 35 5.38 1.37 -15.59
CA PRO A 35 6.76 1.84 -15.44
C PRO A 35 7.67 1.34 -16.59
N ASN A 36 8.56 2.22 -17.08
CA ASN A 36 9.51 1.96 -18.17
C ASN A 36 10.82 1.35 -17.67
N ASN A 37 11.41 1.93 -16.62
CA ASN A 37 12.73 1.54 -16.12
C ASN A 37 12.63 0.76 -14.80
N GLY A 38 11.58 1.00 -14.02
CA GLY A 38 11.40 0.42 -12.69
C GLY A 38 12.34 1.01 -11.64
N GLU A 39 12.76 2.27 -11.81
CA GLU A 39 13.51 3.01 -10.80
C GLU A 39 12.58 3.39 -9.64
N ILE A 40 13.02 3.17 -8.40
CA ILE A 40 12.23 3.47 -7.21
C ILE A 40 13.03 4.40 -6.30
N THR A 41 12.45 5.55 -5.95
CA THR A 41 13.09 6.54 -5.07
C THR A 41 12.22 6.82 -3.85
N PHE A 42 12.76 6.59 -2.65
CA PHE A 42 12.20 7.02 -1.38
C PHE A 42 12.82 8.37 -0.98
N ILE A 43 11.98 9.35 -0.65
CA ILE A 43 12.40 10.69 -0.24
C ILE A 43 11.78 11.01 1.11
N ASP A 44 12.60 11.04 2.16
CA ASP A 44 12.21 11.25 3.57
C ASP A 44 10.95 10.46 3.96
N TYR A 45 10.84 9.21 3.51
CA TYR A 45 9.59 8.46 3.59
C TYR A 45 9.30 8.00 5.01
N LYS A 46 8.09 8.29 5.48
CA LYS A 46 7.62 8.04 6.84
C LYS A 46 6.28 7.35 6.80
N VAL A 47 6.07 6.35 7.66
CA VAL A 47 4.80 5.64 7.75
C VAL A 47 4.50 5.20 9.18
N ARG A 48 3.21 5.16 9.52
CA ARG A 48 2.66 4.61 10.77
C ARG A 48 1.38 3.85 10.44
N TYR A 49 1.01 2.89 11.29
CA TYR A 49 -0.22 2.11 11.09
C TYR A 49 -1.48 2.90 11.42
N ARG A 50 -1.40 3.83 12.38
CA ARG A 50 -2.51 4.70 12.78
C ARG A 50 -1.97 6.07 13.20
N PRO A 51 -2.73 7.16 13.07
CA PRO A 51 -2.30 8.51 13.42
C PRO A 51 -1.68 8.62 14.82
N GLU A 52 -2.27 7.94 15.79
CA GLU A 52 -1.90 7.93 17.21
C GLU A 52 -0.69 7.06 17.57
N LEU A 53 -0.23 6.21 16.65
CA LEU A 53 0.92 5.33 16.86
C LEU A 53 2.23 5.97 16.40
N GLU A 54 3.33 5.46 16.93
CA GLU A 54 4.67 5.84 16.49
C GLU A 54 4.94 5.43 15.04
N LEU A 55 5.90 6.10 14.40
CA LEU A 55 6.36 5.78 13.06
C LEU A 55 7.04 4.40 13.05
N VAL A 56 6.62 3.53 12.13
CA VAL A 56 7.27 2.23 11.90
C VAL A 56 8.47 2.37 10.95
N LEU A 57 8.37 3.29 9.99
CA LEU A 57 9.50 3.74 9.16
C LEU A 57 9.60 5.25 9.33
N ASP A 58 10.81 5.74 9.57
CA ASP A 58 11.08 7.16 9.83
C ASP A 58 12.26 7.65 8.99
N GLY A 59 11.99 8.51 8.01
CA GLY A 59 13.01 9.21 7.22
C GLY A 59 13.77 8.32 6.24
N ILE A 60 13.11 7.33 5.62
CA ILE A 60 13.75 6.44 4.65
C ILE A 60 14.11 7.23 3.38
N ASN A 61 15.40 7.23 3.06
CA ASN A 61 15.94 7.76 1.81
C ASN A 61 16.70 6.65 1.10
N CYS A 62 16.25 6.29 -0.09
CA CYS A 62 16.81 5.17 -0.86
C CYS A 62 16.54 5.40 -2.34
N ASP A 63 17.49 5.03 -3.17
CA ASP A 63 17.40 5.07 -4.62
C ASP A 63 17.75 3.68 -5.13
N ILE A 64 16.79 3.03 -5.78
CA ILE A 64 16.89 1.69 -6.36
C ILE A 64 16.83 1.86 -7.87
N LYS A 65 17.89 1.46 -8.56
CA LYS A 65 17.96 1.61 -10.01
C LYS A 65 17.10 0.56 -10.71
N GLY A 66 16.66 0.91 -11.90
CA GLY A 66 15.94 -0.02 -12.76
C GLY A 66 16.70 -1.33 -12.94
N THR A 67 15.98 -2.46 -12.90
CA THR A 67 16.51 -3.83 -13.02
C THR A 67 17.45 -4.30 -11.88
N GLU A 68 17.63 -3.50 -10.84
CA GLU A 68 18.46 -3.86 -9.69
C GLU A 68 17.78 -4.91 -8.81
N LYS A 69 18.59 -5.83 -8.24
CA LYS A 69 18.11 -6.87 -7.32
C LYS A 69 18.51 -6.50 -5.90
N ILE A 70 17.54 -6.06 -5.10
CA ILE A 70 17.74 -5.62 -3.73
C ILE A 70 17.23 -6.65 -2.72
N GLY A 71 18.02 -6.90 -1.68
CA GLY A 71 17.60 -7.67 -0.51
C GLY A 71 17.39 -6.76 0.70
N VAL A 72 16.23 -6.85 1.35
CA VAL A 72 15.93 -6.11 2.60
C VAL A 72 16.13 -7.04 3.79
N VAL A 73 17.08 -6.73 4.67
CA VAL A 73 17.46 -7.55 5.83
C VAL A 73 17.30 -6.80 7.15
N GLY A 74 17.06 -7.53 8.24
CA GLY A 74 16.89 -6.93 9.57
C GLY A 74 16.17 -7.87 10.54
N ARG A 75 16.22 -7.57 11.84
CA ARG A 75 15.53 -8.34 12.89
C ARG A 75 14.02 -8.39 12.66
N THR A 76 13.33 -9.34 13.30
CA THR A 76 11.86 -9.35 13.37
C THR A 76 11.37 -8.02 13.97
N GLY A 77 10.31 -7.46 13.40
CA GLY A 77 9.78 -6.15 13.82
C GLY A 77 10.49 -4.92 13.22
N ALA A 78 11.57 -5.08 12.44
CA ALA A 78 12.30 -3.95 11.86
C ALA A 78 11.60 -3.23 10.69
N GLY A 79 10.29 -3.43 10.48
CA GLY A 79 9.54 -2.73 9.42
C GLY A 79 9.71 -3.27 7.99
N LYS A 80 10.34 -4.45 7.78
CA LYS A 80 10.56 -5.02 6.43
C LYS A 80 9.27 -5.27 5.66
N SER A 81 8.29 -5.96 6.27
CA SER A 81 6.98 -6.17 5.63
C SER A 81 6.21 -4.85 5.49
N SER A 82 6.41 -3.90 6.42
CA SER A 82 5.82 -2.56 6.33
C SER A 82 6.33 -1.81 5.10
N LEU A 83 7.62 -1.93 4.75
CA LEU A 83 8.19 -1.35 3.52
C LEU A 83 7.50 -1.90 2.27
N THR A 84 7.26 -3.20 2.21
CA THR A 84 6.49 -3.81 1.12
C THR A 84 5.07 -3.24 1.05
N ASN A 85 4.38 -3.14 2.17
CA ASN A 85 3.02 -2.55 2.21
C ASN A 85 2.99 -1.09 1.75
N CYS A 86 4.05 -0.32 2.00
CA CYS A 86 4.16 1.06 1.54
C CYS A 86 4.26 1.16 0.01
N LEU A 87 5.04 0.27 -0.62
CA LEU A 87 5.16 0.22 -2.09
C LEU A 87 3.82 -0.08 -2.78
N PHE A 88 3.00 -0.94 -2.18
CA PHE A 88 1.66 -1.27 -2.69
C PHE A 88 0.58 -0.27 -2.26
N ARG A 89 0.96 0.78 -1.51
CA ARG A 89 0.03 1.74 -0.88
C ARG A 89 -1.11 1.02 -0.16
N ILE A 90 -0.76 -0.01 0.61
CA ILE A 90 -1.64 -0.61 1.63
C ILE A 90 -1.60 0.26 2.89
N LEU A 91 -0.44 0.86 3.17
CA LEU A 91 -0.27 1.89 4.18
C LEU A 91 0.13 3.19 3.48
N GLU A 92 -0.67 4.23 3.67
CA GLU A 92 -0.41 5.55 3.13
C GLU A 92 0.70 6.27 3.90
N ALA A 93 1.42 7.14 3.21
CA ALA A 93 2.55 7.87 3.78
C ALA A 93 2.09 8.81 4.91
N ALA A 94 2.81 8.79 6.04
CA ALA A 94 2.71 9.81 7.07
C ALA A 94 3.56 11.05 6.77
N GLY A 95 4.48 10.94 5.81
CA GLY A 95 5.37 12.00 5.35
C GLY A 95 6.33 11.50 4.26
N GLY A 96 6.93 12.43 3.53
CA GLY A 96 7.78 12.10 2.39
C GLY A 96 6.98 11.53 1.21
N LYS A 97 7.67 10.87 0.28
CA LYS A 97 7.05 10.25 -0.90
C LYS A 97 7.88 9.11 -1.49
N ILE A 98 7.21 8.27 -2.27
CA ILE A 98 7.83 7.26 -3.13
C ILE A 98 7.61 7.67 -4.57
N LEU A 99 8.68 7.66 -5.36
CA LEU A 99 8.64 7.87 -6.79
C LEU A 99 8.92 6.55 -7.49
N ILE A 100 8.17 6.25 -8.56
CA ILE A 100 8.50 5.17 -9.50
C ILE A 100 8.67 5.78 -10.89
N ASP A 101 9.86 5.65 -11.47
CA ASP A 101 10.29 6.35 -12.69
C ASP A 101 10.02 7.86 -12.63
N GLY A 102 10.30 8.46 -11.46
CA GLY A 102 10.10 9.90 -11.20
C GLY A 102 8.65 10.33 -10.94
N LEU A 103 7.68 9.43 -11.07
CA LEU A 103 6.27 9.71 -10.81
C LEU A 103 5.90 9.41 -9.36
N ASP A 104 5.29 10.38 -8.67
CA ASP A 104 4.83 10.21 -7.29
C ASP A 104 3.63 9.25 -7.25
N ILE A 105 3.81 8.10 -6.61
CA ILE A 105 2.78 7.06 -6.61
C ILE A 105 1.56 7.42 -5.78
N SER A 106 1.65 8.43 -4.89
CA SER A 106 0.51 8.89 -4.09
C SER A 106 -0.58 9.57 -4.92
N THR A 107 -0.22 10.08 -6.12
CA THR A 107 -1.18 10.76 -7.01
C THR A 107 -1.93 9.81 -7.95
N LEU A 108 -1.48 8.56 -8.02
CA LEU A 108 -2.07 7.52 -8.87
C LEU A 108 -3.29 6.85 -8.22
N GLY A 109 -4.16 6.30 -9.06
CA GLY A 109 -5.17 5.34 -8.61
C GLY A 109 -4.53 4.02 -8.20
N LEU A 110 -5.08 3.38 -7.17
CA LEU A 110 -4.53 2.10 -6.67
C LEU A 110 -4.54 0.99 -7.73
N HIS A 111 -5.50 1.00 -8.66
CA HIS A 111 -5.55 0.06 -9.76
C HIS A 111 -4.30 0.17 -10.65
N ASP A 112 -3.99 1.38 -11.13
CA ASP A 112 -2.87 1.60 -12.06
C ASP A 112 -1.52 1.27 -11.43
N LEU A 113 -1.38 1.54 -10.13
CA LEU A 113 -0.17 1.20 -9.38
C LEU A 113 -0.06 -0.32 -9.17
N ARG A 114 -1.09 -0.94 -8.58
CA ARG A 114 -1.04 -2.34 -8.15
C ARG A 114 -1.04 -3.32 -9.32
N GLU A 115 -1.58 -2.95 -10.49
CA GLU A 115 -1.49 -3.76 -11.72
C GLU A 115 -0.05 -3.90 -12.22
N LYS A 116 0.83 -2.93 -11.93
CA LYS A 116 2.23 -2.91 -12.38
C LYS A 116 3.22 -3.50 -11.37
N LEU A 117 2.75 -3.92 -10.20
CA LEU A 117 3.56 -4.49 -9.13
C LEU A 117 3.13 -5.91 -8.82
N THR A 118 4.10 -6.83 -8.67
CA THR A 118 3.84 -8.22 -8.30
C THR A 118 4.41 -8.51 -6.92
N ILE A 119 3.58 -9.07 -6.02
CA ILE A 119 3.98 -9.52 -4.68
C ILE A 119 3.73 -11.01 -4.53
N ILE A 120 4.63 -11.69 -3.83
CA ILE A 120 4.42 -13.06 -3.36
C ILE A 120 4.09 -12.95 -1.86
N PRO A 121 2.88 -13.33 -1.43
CA PRO A 121 2.48 -13.21 -0.03
C PRO A 121 3.30 -14.17 0.86
N GLN A 122 3.58 -13.73 2.10
CA GLN A 122 4.32 -14.55 3.07
C GLN A 122 3.50 -15.74 3.57
N VAL A 123 2.19 -15.57 3.70
CA VAL A 123 1.25 -16.65 4.03
C VAL A 123 0.61 -17.13 2.73
N LYS A 124 0.60 -18.45 2.53
CA LYS A 124 -0.12 -19.05 1.40
C LYS A 124 -1.59 -19.12 1.75
N GLU A 125 -2.38 -18.28 1.11
CA GLU A 125 -3.84 -18.38 1.14
C GLU A 125 -4.29 -18.94 -0.21
N THR A 126 -4.55 -20.24 -0.25
CA THR A 126 -5.15 -20.89 -1.42
C THR A 126 -6.66 -20.81 -1.27
N LEU A 127 -7.32 -20.05 -2.14
CA LEU A 127 -8.78 -20.09 -2.21
C LEU A 127 -9.21 -21.41 -2.84
N GLU A 128 -9.78 -22.31 -2.04
CA GLU A 128 -10.41 -23.52 -2.55
C GLU A 128 -11.65 -23.14 -3.37
N HIS A 129 -11.55 -23.28 -4.68
CA HIS A 129 -12.73 -23.30 -5.54
C HIS A 129 -13.44 -24.64 -5.33
N ARG A 130 -14.45 -24.65 -4.46
CA ARG A 130 -15.48 -25.69 -4.51
C ARG A 130 -16.37 -25.37 -5.72
N CYS A 131 -16.09 -26.03 -6.85
CA CYS A 131 -17.09 -26.20 -7.92
C CYS A 131 -18.27 -27.02 -7.39
#